data_AF-A0A3C0NBC9-F1
#
_entry.id   AF-A0A3C0NBC9-F1
#
_cell.length_a   1.000
_cell.length_b   1.000
_cell.length_c   1.000
_cell.angle_alpha   90.00
_cell.angle_beta   90.00
_cell.angle_gamma   90.00
#
_symmetry.space_group_name_H-M   'P 1'
#
loop_
_entity.id
_entity.type
_entity.pdbx_description
1 polymer ?
#
loop_
_entity_poly.entity_id
_entity_poly.type
_entity_poly.pdbx_seq_one_letter_code
_entity_poly.pdbx_strand_id
1 'polypeptide(L)'
;MSEDRFIQHLQAIHAQLTALHGYIMPLLQGQQEKTVQIFEAIASSVDSLQLSYEEMQMSLEVSAVIEEELLEQSEQVVAEHHRYYDLFQFAPDAYLLTDANGLILEANASARELLNIPQNSLIRVPLAVFVAQEERQAFRSYLNQLSQVEFVQDWEISLCSREGELFAAWLKVAIARDVSGNITALQIGIRDISQYKQADGLPLQLLTQQDALAQDTTAVPSLPSSLDGLQVLIVDDEADAREFISAVLESHGMRVTTVATAAAALEVLEQFRPDVLVSDIRMPDENGYSLIRKIRELEAEKGWHIPAAALTAYLAEDREKAISAGFESHLHKLAQPKELIEMVARLAGRV
;
A
#
# COMPACT_ATOMS: atom_id res chain seq x y z
N MET A 1 23.74 42.55 5.66
CA MET A 1 23.99 43.51 6.77
C MET A 1 23.71 42.74 8.05
N SER A 2 24.56 42.80 9.08
CA SER A 2 24.29 42.05 10.31
C SER A 2 23.04 42.61 11.01
N GLU A 3 22.19 41.72 11.50
CA GLU A 3 20.93 41.97 12.21
C GLU A 3 21.07 43.06 13.28
N ASP A 4 22.10 42.93 14.10
CA ASP A 4 22.50 43.89 15.13
C ASP A 4 22.66 45.32 14.61
N ARG A 5 23.16 45.47 13.38
CA ARG A 5 23.48 46.79 12.82
C ARG A 5 22.23 47.52 12.36
N PHE A 6 21.20 46.79 11.95
CA PHE A 6 19.91 47.36 11.55
C PHE A 6 19.08 47.75 12.78
N ILE A 7 19.01 46.88 13.79
CA ILE A 7 18.36 47.16 15.08
C ILE A 7 19.05 48.35 15.77
N GLN A 8 20.38 48.40 15.80
CA GLN A 8 21.12 49.55 16.33
C GLN A 8 20.84 50.85 15.56
N HIS A 9 20.62 50.78 14.24
CA HIS A 9 20.27 51.95 13.44
C HIS A 9 18.86 52.45 13.74
N LEU A 10 17.89 51.55 13.86
CA LEU A 10 16.51 51.88 14.24
C LEU A 10 16.44 52.49 15.65
N GLN A 11 17.14 51.89 16.61
CA GLN A 11 17.25 52.43 17.97
C GLN A 11 17.95 53.80 18.00
N ALA A 12 18.99 53.99 17.19
CA ALA A 12 19.66 55.29 17.08
C ALA A 12 18.76 56.35 16.44
N ILE A 13 17.97 55.99 15.41
CA ILE A 13 16.99 56.88 14.78
C ILE A 13 15.88 57.23 15.77
N HIS A 14 15.35 56.25 16.51
CA HIS A 14 14.34 56.49 17.54
C HIS A 14 14.88 57.41 18.64
N ALA A 15 16.08 57.13 19.18
CA ALA A 15 16.72 57.97 20.19
C ALA A 15 16.99 59.40 19.70
N GLN A 16 17.39 59.56 18.43
CA GLN A 16 17.57 60.87 17.80
C GLN A 16 16.23 61.60 17.63
N LEU A 17 15.16 60.92 17.22
CA LEU A 17 13.81 61.49 17.14
C LEU A 17 13.29 61.92 18.52
N THR A 18 13.47 61.10 19.55
CA THR A 18 13.07 61.44 20.94
C THR A 18 13.87 62.63 21.46
N ALA A 19 15.19 62.67 21.22
CA ALA A 19 16.03 63.80 21.61
C ALA A 19 15.61 65.09 20.87
N LEU A 20 15.38 65.01 19.56
CA LEU A 20 14.98 66.14 18.73
C LEU A 20 13.58 66.65 19.12
N HIS A 21 12.66 65.75 19.47
CA HIS A 21 11.36 66.09 20.05
C HIS A 21 11.50 66.86 21.37
N GLY A 22 12.37 66.40 22.28
CA GLY A 22 12.65 67.07 23.56
C GLY A 22 13.34 68.43 23.41
N TYR A 23 14.18 68.62 22.37
CA TYR A 23 14.85 69.89 22.08
C TYR A 23 13.95 70.92 21.37
N ILE A 24 13.04 70.47 20.50
CA ILE A 24 12.19 71.36 19.69
C ILE A 24 10.94 71.81 20.44
N MET A 25 10.39 70.96 21.33
CA MET A 25 9.18 71.27 22.09
C MET A 25 9.22 72.60 22.88
N PRO A 26 10.33 72.98 23.54
CA PRO A 26 10.44 74.26 24.24
C PRO A 26 10.60 75.49 23.31
N LEU A 27 11.00 75.31 22.05
CA LEU A 27 11.43 76.38 21.14
C LEU A 27 10.33 76.90 20.19
N LEU A 28 9.16 76.26 20.15
CA LEU A 28 8.08 76.61 19.22
C LEU A 28 6.87 77.18 19.96
N GLN A 29 6.76 78.51 20.08
CA GLN A 29 5.48 79.17 20.37
C GLN A 29 4.81 79.57 19.03
N GLY A 30 3.77 78.83 18.62
CA GLY A 30 2.86 79.24 17.53
C GLY A 30 2.53 78.22 16.42
N GLN A 31 3.31 77.14 16.24
CA GLN A 31 3.03 76.07 15.25
C GLN A 31 2.98 74.64 15.85
N GLN A 32 2.68 74.53 17.14
CA GLN A 32 2.94 73.34 17.98
C GLN A 32 2.20 72.05 17.58
N GLU A 33 0.93 72.08 17.17
CA GLU A 33 0.16 70.85 16.97
C GLU A 33 0.63 70.00 15.77
N LYS A 34 0.87 70.63 14.61
CA LYS A 34 1.23 69.90 13.40
C LYS A 34 2.62 69.27 13.48
N THR A 35 3.58 69.96 14.10
CA THR A 35 4.94 69.44 14.24
C THR A 35 4.98 68.27 15.22
N VAL A 36 4.27 68.36 16.35
CA VAL A 36 4.15 67.26 17.33
C VAL A 36 3.49 66.04 16.71
N GLN A 37 2.38 66.22 15.98
CA GLN A 37 1.70 65.14 15.26
C GLN A 37 2.59 64.43 14.23
N ILE A 38 3.45 65.18 13.52
CA ILE A 38 4.40 64.58 12.57
C ILE A 38 5.44 63.73 13.29
N PHE A 39 5.98 64.20 14.43
CA PHE A 39 6.93 63.40 15.21
C PHE A 39 6.29 62.14 15.80
N GLU A 40 5.07 62.23 16.32
CA GLU A 40 4.32 61.07 16.82
C GLU A 40 4.03 60.07 15.69
N ALA A 41 3.65 60.55 14.49
CA ALA A 41 3.43 59.70 13.33
C ALA A 41 4.71 59.01 12.85
N ILE A 42 5.86 59.70 12.89
CA ILE A 42 7.16 59.11 12.55
C ILE A 42 7.56 58.06 13.60
N ALA A 43 7.41 58.36 14.89
CA ALA A 43 7.71 57.40 15.97
C ALA A 43 6.85 56.13 15.84
N SER A 44 5.53 56.29 15.63
CA SER A 44 4.60 55.17 15.39
C SER A 44 4.96 54.37 14.12
N SER A 45 5.42 55.04 13.06
CA SER A 45 5.87 54.37 11.84
C SER A 45 7.16 53.56 12.07
N VAL A 46 8.07 54.06 12.90
CA VAL A 46 9.30 53.34 13.29
C VAL A 46 8.97 52.10 14.12
N ASP A 47 8.07 52.21 15.09
CA ASP A 47 7.62 51.07 15.89
C ASP A 47 6.91 50.01 15.02
N SER A 48 6.09 50.44 14.07
CA SER A 48 5.44 49.54 13.10
C SER A 48 6.45 48.82 12.19
N LEU A 49 7.51 49.51 11.76
CA LEU A 49 8.58 48.90 10.97
C LEU A 49 9.38 47.88 11.78
N GLN A 50 9.60 48.13 13.07
CA GLN A 50 10.28 47.20 13.95
C GLN A 50 9.45 45.92 14.16
N LEU A 51 8.16 46.06 14.44
CA LEU A 51 7.23 44.93 14.51
C LEU A 51 7.22 44.12 13.21
N SER A 52 7.11 44.79 12.07
CA SER A 52 7.14 44.13 10.76
C SER A 52 8.46 43.41 10.49
N TYR A 53 9.59 43.93 11.00
CA TYR A 53 10.89 43.27 10.90
C TYR A 53 10.97 42.01 11.76
N GLU A 54 10.49 42.06 13.01
CA GLU A 54 10.44 40.91 13.91
C GLU A 54 9.53 39.80 13.35
N GLU A 55 8.35 40.16 12.80
CA GLU A 55 7.48 39.23 12.08
C GLU A 55 8.18 38.59 10.88
N MET A 56 8.94 39.38 10.11
CA MET A 56 9.69 38.87 8.96
C MET A 56 10.81 37.91 9.38
N GLN A 57 11.52 38.19 10.47
CA GLN A 57 12.55 37.26 10.99
C GLN A 57 11.92 35.94 11.43
N MET A 58 10.84 35.97 12.20
CA MET A 58 10.11 34.76 12.58
C MET A 58 9.63 33.99 11.35
N SER A 59 9.11 34.69 10.33
CA SER A 59 8.69 34.06 9.08
C SER A 59 9.84 33.40 8.32
N LEU A 60 11.05 33.96 8.36
CA LEU A 60 12.23 33.40 7.71
C LEU A 60 12.73 32.16 8.44
N GLU A 61 12.77 32.18 9.78
CA GLU A 61 13.14 31.02 10.59
C GLU A 61 12.17 29.86 10.36
N VAL A 62 10.87 30.12 10.40
CA VAL A 62 9.85 29.10 10.12
C VAL A 62 10.00 28.54 8.70
N SER A 63 10.27 29.39 7.70
CA SER A 63 10.47 28.91 6.32
C SER A 63 11.71 28.03 6.19
N ALA A 64 12.81 28.37 6.88
CA ALA A 64 14.03 27.55 6.85
C ALA A 64 13.80 26.15 7.44
N VAL A 65 13.04 26.05 8.53
CA VAL A 65 12.65 24.76 9.11
C VAL A 65 11.79 23.95 8.14
N ILE A 66 10.82 24.59 7.47
CA ILE A 66 9.97 23.93 6.46
C ILE A 66 10.81 23.45 5.27
N GLU A 67 11.77 24.25 4.80
CA GLU A 67 12.66 23.86 3.71
C GLU A 67 13.53 22.66 4.08
N GLU A 68 14.05 22.62 5.31
CA GLU A 68 14.82 21.48 5.83
C GLU A 68 13.95 20.22 5.91
N GLU A 69 12.74 20.31 6.47
CA GLU A 69 11.79 19.18 6.55
C GLU A 69 11.38 18.68 5.15
N LEU A 70 11.13 19.58 4.20
CA LEU A 70 10.80 19.21 2.82
C LEU A 70 11.97 18.49 2.14
N LEU A 71 13.19 18.92 2.42
CA LEU A 71 14.40 18.32 1.85
C LEU A 71 14.59 16.90 2.39
N GLU A 72 14.40 16.70 3.70
CA GLU A 72 14.40 15.37 4.32
C GLU A 72 13.32 14.46 3.71
N GLN A 73 12.09 14.96 3.55
CA GLN A 73 11.00 14.21 2.91
C GLN A 73 11.32 13.84 1.45
N SER A 74 11.89 14.77 0.69
CA SER A 74 12.30 14.52 -0.70
C SER A 74 13.39 13.46 -0.77
N GLU A 75 14.39 13.50 0.11
CA GLU A 75 15.44 12.48 0.16
C GLU A 75 14.87 11.10 0.49
N GLN A 76 13.93 11.03 1.44
CA GLN A 76 13.26 9.78 1.79
C GLN A 76 12.48 9.20 0.60
N VAL A 77 11.71 10.03 -0.12
CA VAL A 77 10.97 9.61 -1.31
C VAL A 77 11.92 9.13 -2.41
N VAL A 78 13.03 9.83 -2.64
CA VAL A 78 14.04 9.43 -3.64
C VAL A 78 14.67 8.09 -3.26
N ALA A 79 15.00 7.88 -1.98
CA ALA A 79 15.57 6.63 -1.49
C ALA A 79 14.59 5.45 -1.63
N GLU A 80 13.30 5.68 -1.33
CA GLU A 80 12.26 4.67 -1.50
C GLU A 80 12.03 4.33 -2.97
N HIS A 81 11.93 5.36 -3.84
CA HIS A 81 11.81 5.17 -5.28
C HIS A 81 13.00 4.38 -5.84
N HIS A 82 14.23 4.70 -5.42
CA HIS A 82 15.42 3.97 -5.85
C HIS A 82 15.37 2.49 -5.44
N ARG A 83 14.92 2.20 -4.21
CA ARG A 83 14.75 0.83 -3.71
C ARG A 83 13.78 0.01 -4.56
N TYR A 84 12.61 0.57 -4.91
CA TYR A 84 11.65 -0.14 -5.76
C TYR A 84 12.15 -0.29 -7.19
N TYR A 85 12.81 0.73 -7.73
CA TYR A 85 13.43 0.67 -9.05
C TYR A 85 14.44 -0.47 -9.14
N ASP A 86 15.29 -0.63 -8.12
CA ASP A 86 16.26 -1.72 -8.07
C ASP A 86 15.57 -3.09 -7.97
N LEU A 87 14.60 -3.25 -7.06
CA LEU A 87 13.83 -4.50 -6.95
C LEU A 87 13.15 -4.89 -8.27
N PHE A 88 12.56 -3.91 -8.96
CA PHE A 88 11.95 -4.10 -10.27
C PHE A 88 12.99 -4.51 -11.31
N GLN A 89 14.11 -3.77 -11.43
CA GLN A 89 15.14 -4.03 -12.43
C GLN A 89 15.83 -5.38 -12.27
N PHE A 90 16.07 -5.82 -11.02
CA PHE A 90 16.75 -7.08 -10.71
C PHE A 90 15.80 -8.28 -10.53
N ALA A 91 14.50 -8.10 -10.74
CA ALA A 91 13.55 -9.22 -10.67
C ALA A 91 13.87 -10.28 -11.74
N PRO A 92 13.86 -11.59 -11.39
CA PRO A 92 14.28 -12.65 -12.30
C PRO A 92 13.30 -12.90 -13.46
N ASP A 93 12.00 -12.71 -13.21
CA ASP A 93 10.98 -12.79 -14.26
C ASP A 93 10.92 -11.48 -15.05
N ALA A 94 10.49 -11.57 -16.31
CA ALA A 94 10.27 -10.40 -17.15
C ALA A 94 9.00 -9.65 -16.72
N TYR A 95 9.12 -8.37 -16.41
CA TYR A 95 8.00 -7.51 -16.05
C TYR A 95 7.91 -6.28 -16.94
N LEU A 96 6.69 -5.98 -17.38
CA LEU A 96 6.33 -4.80 -18.15
C LEU A 96 5.20 -4.05 -17.44
N LEU A 97 5.27 -2.73 -17.47
CA LEU A 97 4.15 -1.86 -17.16
C LEU A 97 3.66 -1.27 -18.49
N THR A 98 2.37 -1.35 -18.77
CA THR A 98 1.77 -0.72 -19.96
C THR A 98 0.66 0.24 -19.58
N ASP A 99 0.28 1.12 -20.49
CA ASP A 99 -0.99 1.85 -20.38
C ASP A 99 -2.19 0.91 -20.62
N ALA A 100 -3.41 1.46 -20.50
CA ALA A 100 -4.65 0.72 -20.77
C ALA A 100 -4.77 0.17 -22.20
N ASN A 101 -4.00 0.69 -23.17
CA ASN A 101 -4.00 0.25 -24.56
C ASN A 101 -2.88 -0.76 -24.87
N GLY A 102 -2.04 -1.11 -23.89
CA GLY A 102 -0.91 -2.01 -24.06
C GLY A 102 0.36 -1.35 -24.61
N LEU A 103 0.49 -0.03 -24.54
CA LEU A 103 1.76 0.67 -24.81
C LEU A 103 2.69 0.53 -23.62
N ILE A 104 3.90 0.01 -23.85
CA ILE A 104 4.87 -0.20 -22.78
C ILE A 104 5.31 1.16 -22.20
N LEU A 105 5.10 1.34 -20.90
CA LEU A 105 5.54 2.50 -20.13
C LEU A 105 6.87 2.20 -19.44
N GLU A 106 7.04 1.00 -18.91
CA GLU A 106 8.26 0.56 -18.23
C GLU A 106 8.54 -0.93 -18.46
N ALA A 107 9.81 -1.30 -18.32
CA ALA A 107 10.28 -2.67 -18.47
C ALA A 107 11.52 -2.91 -17.61
N ASN A 108 11.57 -4.06 -16.95
CA ASN A 108 12.75 -4.44 -16.17
C ASN A 108 13.88 -5.00 -17.06
N ALA A 109 15.01 -5.38 -16.46
CA ALA A 109 16.13 -5.94 -17.20
C ALA A 109 15.76 -7.27 -17.88
N SER A 110 15.08 -8.14 -17.14
CA SER A 110 14.68 -9.48 -17.61
C SER A 110 13.73 -9.42 -18.82
N ALA A 111 12.80 -8.45 -18.86
CA ALA A 111 11.92 -8.26 -20.02
C ALA A 111 12.68 -7.78 -21.27
N ARG A 112 13.69 -6.93 -21.08
CA ARG A 112 14.55 -6.45 -22.16
C ARG A 112 15.43 -7.55 -22.72
N GLU A 113 15.99 -8.39 -21.85
CA GLU A 113 16.76 -9.56 -22.23
C GLU A 113 15.89 -10.57 -22.97
N LEU A 114 14.72 -10.90 -22.41
CA LEU A 114 13.77 -11.84 -23.01
C LEU A 114 13.29 -11.41 -24.41
N LEU A 115 12.98 -10.13 -24.60
CA LEU A 115 12.56 -9.60 -25.89
C LEU A 115 13.73 -9.26 -26.82
N ASN A 116 14.98 -9.35 -26.32
CA ASN A 116 16.22 -8.98 -26.99
C ASN A 116 16.23 -7.52 -27.50
N ILE A 117 15.93 -6.56 -26.61
CA ILE A 117 15.82 -5.14 -26.93
C ILE A 117 16.66 -4.27 -26.00
N PRO A 118 17.42 -3.29 -26.54
CA PRO A 118 18.23 -2.38 -25.72
C PRO A 118 17.39 -1.40 -24.87
N GLN A 119 18.02 -0.89 -23.81
CA GLN A 119 17.42 -0.16 -22.68
C GLN A 119 16.44 0.97 -23.02
N ASN A 120 16.60 1.65 -24.16
CA ASN A 120 15.78 2.83 -24.53
C ASN A 120 14.84 2.58 -25.72
N SER A 121 14.66 1.33 -26.15
CA SER A 121 13.89 1.01 -27.36
C SER A 121 12.58 0.27 -27.10
N LEU A 122 12.32 -0.15 -25.86
CA LEU A 122 11.07 -0.84 -25.49
C LEU A 122 9.94 0.13 -25.14
N ILE A 123 10.29 1.30 -24.59
CA ILE A 123 9.32 2.26 -24.05
C ILE A 123 8.55 2.92 -25.20
N ARG A 124 7.23 3.03 -25.01
CA ARG A 124 6.22 3.47 -25.98
C ARG A 124 6.03 2.56 -27.19
N VAL A 125 6.56 1.33 -27.15
CA VAL A 125 6.26 0.31 -28.15
C VAL A 125 5.02 -0.48 -27.70
N PRO A 126 4.03 -0.71 -28.58
CA PRO A 126 2.91 -1.57 -28.23
C PRO A 126 3.38 -3.02 -28.00
N LEU A 127 2.99 -3.65 -26.88
CA LEU A 127 3.36 -5.03 -26.58
C LEU A 127 2.90 -6.00 -27.69
N ALA A 128 1.79 -5.71 -28.35
CA ALA A 128 1.26 -6.49 -29.47
C ALA A 128 2.22 -6.65 -30.66
N VAL A 129 3.25 -5.81 -30.79
CA VAL A 129 4.30 -5.97 -31.82
C VAL A 129 5.10 -7.25 -31.58
N PHE A 130 5.31 -7.61 -30.31
CA PHE A 130 6.03 -8.80 -29.88
C PHE A 130 5.14 -10.04 -29.79
N VAL A 131 3.86 -9.94 -30.14
CA VAL A 131 2.96 -11.09 -30.21
C VAL A 131 3.01 -11.67 -31.62
N ALA A 132 3.03 -13.00 -31.73
CA ALA A 132 2.98 -13.72 -32.99
C ALA A 132 1.79 -13.26 -33.84
N GLN A 133 2.01 -13.11 -35.15
CA GLN A 133 1.05 -12.45 -36.04
C GLN A 133 -0.36 -13.07 -36.00
N GLU A 134 -0.44 -14.38 -35.83
CA GLU A 134 -1.66 -15.17 -35.76
C GLU A 134 -2.47 -14.92 -34.48
N GLU A 135 -1.80 -14.58 -33.38
CA GLU A 135 -2.41 -14.42 -32.05
C GLU A 135 -2.68 -12.95 -31.68
N ARG A 136 -2.19 -11.98 -32.47
CA ARG A 136 -2.38 -10.53 -32.22
C ARG A 136 -3.83 -10.11 -32.05
N GLN A 137 -4.76 -10.70 -32.81
CA GLN A 137 -6.18 -10.37 -32.72
C GLN A 137 -6.80 -10.89 -31.41
N ALA A 138 -6.45 -12.11 -31.02
CA ALA A 138 -6.85 -12.68 -29.73
C ALA A 138 -6.30 -11.81 -28.59
N PHE A 139 -5.04 -11.37 -28.68
CA PHE A 139 -4.39 -10.52 -27.69
C PHE A 139 -5.09 -9.18 -27.48
N ARG A 140 -5.44 -8.48 -28.56
CA ARG A 140 -6.20 -7.23 -28.45
C ARG A 140 -7.58 -7.44 -27.85
N SER A 141 -8.24 -8.54 -28.22
CA SER A 141 -9.57 -8.87 -27.69
C SER A 141 -9.50 -9.15 -26.19
N TYR A 142 -8.48 -9.89 -25.76
CA TYR A 142 -8.18 -10.15 -24.35
C TYR A 142 -7.91 -8.87 -23.57
N LEU A 143 -7.01 -8.00 -24.04
CA LEU A 143 -6.74 -6.71 -23.39
C LEU A 143 -7.99 -5.84 -23.22
N ASN A 144 -8.89 -5.83 -24.22
CA ASN A 144 -10.15 -5.11 -24.12
C ASN A 144 -11.10 -5.72 -23.07
N GLN A 145 -11.11 -7.05 -22.94
CA GLN A 145 -11.93 -7.77 -21.96
C GLN A 145 -11.42 -7.59 -20.53
N LEU A 146 -10.10 -7.41 -20.34
CA LEU A 146 -9.52 -7.15 -19.01
C LEU A 146 -10.15 -5.93 -18.33
N SER A 147 -10.65 -4.95 -19.07
CA SER A 147 -11.37 -3.81 -18.47
C SER A 147 -12.57 -4.21 -17.60
N GLN A 148 -13.13 -5.39 -17.86
CA GLN A 148 -14.34 -5.94 -17.22
C GLN A 148 -14.04 -7.05 -16.20
N VAL A 149 -12.78 -7.44 -16.01
CA VAL A 149 -12.39 -8.57 -15.15
C VAL A 149 -11.54 -8.07 -13.98
N GLU A 150 -11.74 -8.66 -12.79
CA GLU A 150 -11.13 -8.22 -11.52
C GLU A 150 -9.87 -9.00 -11.15
N PHE A 151 -9.48 -10.01 -11.94
CA PHE A 151 -8.47 -11.01 -11.57
C PHE A 151 -7.29 -11.09 -12.51
N VAL A 152 -6.20 -11.60 -11.94
CA VAL A 152 -4.97 -11.95 -12.63
C VAL A 152 -5.17 -13.27 -13.38
N GLN A 153 -5.07 -13.23 -14.70
CA GLN A 153 -5.16 -14.41 -15.57
C GLN A 153 -3.79 -14.76 -16.12
N ASP A 154 -3.43 -16.05 -15.99
CA ASP A 154 -2.27 -16.64 -16.66
C ASP A 154 -2.72 -17.06 -18.06
N TRP A 155 -2.15 -16.44 -19.08
CA TRP A 155 -2.50 -16.69 -20.47
C TRP A 155 -1.29 -17.10 -21.29
N GLU A 156 -1.39 -18.27 -21.92
CA GLU A 156 -0.38 -18.76 -22.84
C GLU A 156 -0.48 -18.10 -24.21
N ILE A 157 0.66 -17.58 -24.65
CA ILE A 157 0.78 -16.86 -25.92
C ILE A 157 2.14 -17.13 -26.55
N SER A 158 2.20 -17.05 -27.87
CA SER A 158 3.43 -17.08 -28.63
C SER A 158 3.95 -15.65 -28.82
N LEU A 159 5.12 -15.37 -28.28
CA LEU A 159 5.81 -14.09 -28.44
C LEU A 159 6.95 -14.22 -29.46
N CYS A 160 7.37 -13.08 -30.02
CA CYS A 160 8.54 -12.97 -30.86
C CYS A 160 9.55 -11.98 -30.27
N SER A 161 10.81 -12.38 -30.22
CA SER A 161 11.92 -11.46 -29.92
C SER A 161 12.10 -10.44 -31.04
N ARG A 162 12.92 -9.41 -30.81
CA ARG A 162 13.28 -8.42 -31.85
C ARG A 162 13.87 -9.05 -33.12
N GLU A 163 14.58 -10.17 -32.98
CA GLU A 163 15.21 -10.89 -34.09
C GLU A 163 14.23 -11.79 -34.86
N GLY A 164 12.96 -11.86 -34.40
CA GLY A 164 11.91 -12.64 -35.03
C GLY A 164 11.84 -14.09 -34.55
N GLU A 165 12.60 -14.46 -33.53
CA GLU A 165 12.53 -15.79 -32.91
C GLU A 165 11.24 -15.94 -32.12
N LEU A 166 10.46 -16.97 -32.44
CA LEU A 166 9.22 -17.29 -31.75
C LEU A 166 9.51 -18.14 -30.52
N PHE A 167 8.90 -17.77 -29.40
CA PHE A 167 8.99 -18.49 -28.14
C PHE A 167 7.61 -18.51 -27.47
N ALA A 168 7.30 -19.58 -26.75
CA ALA A 168 6.07 -19.69 -26.00
C ALA A 168 6.24 -19.03 -24.64
N ALA A 169 5.26 -18.23 -24.21
CA ALA A 169 5.31 -17.53 -22.95
C ALA A 169 3.97 -17.59 -22.20
N TRP A 170 4.04 -17.55 -20.88
CA TRP A 170 2.89 -17.22 -20.04
C TRP A 170 2.90 -15.73 -19.73
N LEU A 171 1.74 -15.09 -19.94
CA LEU A 171 1.45 -13.72 -19.55
C LEU A 171 0.58 -13.72 -18.30
N LYS A 172 1.05 -13.06 -17.26
CA LYS A 172 0.30 -12.79 -16.05
C LYS A 172 -0.05 -11.31 -16.00
N VAL A 173 -1.33 -10.96 -16.12
CA VAL A 173 -1.76 -9.55 -16.21
C VAL A 173 -2.52 -9.12 -14.98
N ALA A 174 -2.07 -8.05 -14.32
CA ALA A 174 -2.77 -7.35 -13.25
C ALA A 174 -3.14 -5.93 -13.70
N ILE A 175 -4.23 -5.40 -13.17
CA ILE A 175 -4.78 -4.10 -13.57
C ILE A 175 -4.62 -3.11 -12.43
N ALA A 176 -3.94 -2.00 -12.68
CA ALA A 176 -3.89 -0.87 -11.77
C ALA A 176 -5.03 0.10 -12.10
N ARG A 177 -5.78 0.52 -11.08
CA ARG A 177 -6.89 1.47 -11.20
C ARG A 177 -6.65 2.70 -10.33
N ASP A 178 -7.15 3.85 -10.77
CA ASP A 178 -7.23 5.05 -9.93
C ASP A 178 -8.37 4.94 -8.90
N VAL A 179 -8.46 5.92 -8.01
CA VAL A 179 -9.53 6.03 -7.00
C VAL A 179 -10.92 6.16 -7.63
N SER A 180 -11.01 6.54 -8.92
CA SER A 180 -12.26 6.63 -9.67
C SER A 180 -12.61 5.33 -10.40
N GLY A 181 -11.79 4.28 -10.27
CA GLY A 181 -11.98 2.96 -10.91
C GLY A 181 -11.49 2.87 -12.37
N ASN A 182 -10.91 3.93 -12.92
CA ASN A 182 -10.36 3.91 -14.28
C ASN A 182 -9.03 3.16 -14.30
N ILE A 183 -8.80 2.43 -15.39
CA ILE A 183 -7.52 1.72 -15.59
C ILE A 183 -6.44 2.75 -15.87
N THR A 184 -5.44 2.80 -15.01
CA THR A 184 -4.26 3.68 -15.17
C THR A 184 -3.11 2.94 -15.84
N ALA A 185 -2.93 1.65 -15.52
CA ALA A 185 -1.88 0.83 -16.09
C ALA A 185 -2.22 -0.66 -16.04
N LEU A 186 -1.52 -1.45 -16.86
CA LEU A 186 -1.51 -2.91 -16.79
C LEU A 186 -0.11 -3.36 -16.40
N GLN A 187 -0.02 -4.21 -15.38
CA GLN A 187 1.21 -4.87 -14.95
C GLN A 187 1.25 -6.26 -15.57
N ILE A 188 2.27 -6.53 -16.37
CA ILE A 188 2.37 -7.76 -17.17
C ILE A 188 3.66 -8.48 -16.78
N GLY A 189 3.52 -9.64 -16.14
CA GLY A 189 4.60 -10.60 -15.98
C GLY A 189 4.67 -11.52 -17.20
N ILE A 190 5.88 -11.79 -17.69
CA ILE A 190 6.15 -12.68 -18.82
C ILE A 190 7.13 -13.76 -18.35
N ARG A 191 6.80 -15.02 -18.62
CA ARG A 191 7.70 -16.15 -18.38
C ARG A 191 7.84 -16.98 -19.64
N ASP A 192 9.07 -17.19 -20.08
CA ASP A 192 9.36 -18.11 -21.19
C ASP A 192 9.13 -19.56 -20.75
N ILE A 193 8.34 -20.29 -21.53
CA ILE A 193 8.02 -21.70 -21.31
C ILE A 193 8.48 -22.60 -22.46
N SER A 194 9.29 -22.08 -23.38
CA SER A 194 9.74 -22.80 -24.58
C SER A 194 10.55 -24.05 -24.26
N GLN A 195 11.35 -24.01 -23.19
CA GLN A 195 12.11 -25.16 -22.71
C GLN A 195 11.20 -26.28 -22.18
N TYR A 196 10.06 -25.91 -21.59
CA TYR A 196 9.06 -26.88 -21.13
C TYR A 196 8.32 -27.52 -22.30
N LYS A 197 7.98 -26.76 -23.34
CA LYS A 197 7.33 -27.29 -24.56
C LYS A 197 8.22 -28.22 -25.40
N GLN A 198 9.53 -27.98 -25.46
CA GLN A 198 10.44 -28.79 -26.29
C GLN A 198 10.77 -30.16 -25.68
N ALA A 199 10.55 -30.34 -24.38
CA ALA A 199 10.72 -31.61 -23.70
C ALA A 199 9.59 -32.63 -24.02
N ASP A 200 8.47 -32.19 -24.61
CA ASP A 200 7.27 -33.01 -24.82
C ASP A 200 7.13 -33.60 -26.23
N GLY A 201 7.95 -34.63 -26.49
CA GLY A 201 7.53 -35.74 -27.36
C GLY A 201 6.54 -36.72 -26.68
N LEU A 202 5.91 -36.32 -25.57
CA LEU A 202 4.97 -37.10 -24.77
C LEU A 202 3.58 -36.44 -24.84
N PRO A 203 2.47 -37.21 -24.88
CA PRO A 203 1.14 -36.63 -24.87
C PRO A 203 0.98 -35.65 -23.70
N LEU A 204 0.36 -34.49 -23.95
CA LEU A 204 0.03 -33.39 -23.03
C LEU A 204 -0.68 -33.79 -21.70
N GLN A 205 -0.83 -35.08 -21.43
CA GLN A 205 -1.36 -35.67 -20.20
C GLN A 205 -0.26 -36.04 -19.18
N LEU A 206 1.04 -35.96 -19.54
CA LEU A 206 2.15 -36.35 -18.66
C LEU A 206 3.01 -35.19 -18.14
N LEU A 207 2.82 -33.95 -18.64
CA LEU A 207 3.39 -32.74 -18.03
C LEU A 207 2.78 -32.38 -16.67
N THR A 208 1.68 -33.01 -16.31
CA THR A 208 1.15 -32.96 -14.93
C THR A 208 1.96 -33.83 -13.96
N GLN A 209 3.01 -34.53 -14.39
CA GLN A 209 3.75 -35.47 -13.52
C GLN A 209 5.28 -35.30 -13.45
N GLN A 210 5.90 -34.28 -14.05
CA GLN A 210 7.35 -34.05 -13.87
C GLN A 210 7.73 -32.89 -12.93
N ASP A 211 6.75 -32.24 -12.29
CA ASP A 211 6.95 -31.62 -10.98
C ASP A 211 7.03 -32.66 -9.84
N ALA A 212 6.79 -33.95 -10.10
CA ALA A 212 6.69 -35.01 -9.09
C ALA A 212 8.02 -35.43 -8.43
N LEU A 213 9.14 -34.75 -8.68
CA LEU A 213 10.39 -34.96 -7.92
C LEU A 213 10.93 -33.68 -7.25
N ALA A 214 10.19 -32.57 -7.33
CA ALA A 214 10.32 -31.43 -6.41
C ALA A 214 9.04 -31.21 -5.56
N GLN A 215 7.99 -32.00 -5.81
CA GLN A 215 6.79 -32.10 -4.99
C GLN A 215 6.98 -33.07 -3.82
N ASP A 216 7.71 -32.60 -2.81
CA ASP A 216 7.44 -32.92 -1.41
C ASP A 216 7.50 -31.58 -0.66
N THR A 217 6.58 -30.66 -0.94
CA THR A 217 5.57 -30.15 0.01
C THR A 217 4.64 -29.21 -0.76
N THR A 218 3.32 -29.33 -0.55
CA THR A 218 2.20 -28.54 -1.11
C THR A 218 1.58 -29.03 -2.43
N ALA A 219 1.06 -30.26 -2.39
CA ALA A 219 -0.20 -30.54 -3.10
C ALA A 219 -1.28 -29.55 -2.60
N VAL A 220 -1.79 -28.68 -3.48
CA VAL A 220 -3.15 -28.14 -3.33
C VAL A 220 -4.05 -29.28 -3.78
N PRO A 221 -4.80 -29.92 -2.87
CA PRO A 221 -5.80 -30.89 -3.27
C PRO A 221 -6.84 -30.14 -4.11
N SER A 222 -7.26 -30.78 -5.20
CA SER A 222 -8.45 -30.37 -5.91
C SER A 222 -9.61 -30.39 -4.91
N LEU A 223 -9.97 -29.22 -4.37
CA LEU A 223 -11.06 -29.06 -3.42
C LEU A 223 -12.34 -29.58 -4.07
N PRO A 224 -12.95 -30.64 -3.56
CA PRO A 224 -14.33 -30.93 -3.87
C PRO A 224 -15.18 -29.87 -3.15
N SER A 225 -15.81 -29.01 -3.95
CA SER A 225 -17.17 -28.49 -3.74
C SER A 225 -17.56 -28.06 -2.31
N SER A 226 -17.59 -26.73 -2.14
CA SER A 226 -18.48 -25.95 -1.28
C SER A 226 -17.93 -25.59 0.12
N LEU A 227 -17.39 -24.36 0.20
CA LEU A 227 -17.36 -23.58 1.45
C LEU A 227 -18.77 -23.02 1.77
N ASP A 228 -19.80 -23.35 0.97
CA ASP A 228 -21.14 -22.80 1.16
C ASP A 228 -21.72 -23.24 2.51
N GLY A 229 -22.21 -22.25 3.25
CA GLY A 229 -22.87 -22.46 4.54
C GLY A 229 -21.94 -22.63 5.75
N LEU A 230 -20.61 -22.54 5.57
CA LEU A 230 -19.66 -22.51 6.69
C LEU A 230 -19.91 -21.28 7.56
N GLN A 231 -20.05 -21.44 8.87
CA GLN A 231 -20.28 -20.32 9.79
C GLN A 231 -18.97 -19.79 10.36
N VAL A 232 -18.58 -18.58 9.95
CA VAL A 232 -17.35 -17.92 10.42
C VAL A 232 -17.71 -16.77 11.34
N LEU A 233 -17.15 -16.76 12.55
CA LEU A 233 -17.28 -15.64 13.49
C LEU A 233 -16.03 -14.76 13.39
N ILE A 234 -16.20 -13.48 13.04
CA ILE A 234 -15.13 -12.49 12.99
C ILE A 234 -15.27 -11.53 14.17
N VAL A 235 -14.17 -11.34 14.89
CA VAL A 235 -14.05 -10.40 16.00
C VAL A 235 -12.97 -9.37 15.67
N ASP A 236 -13.35 -8.14 15.38
CA ASP A 236 -12.43 -7.04 15.08
C ASP A 236 -13.09 -5.74 15.51
N ASP A 237 -12.40 -4.82 16.18
CA ASP A 237 -12.98 -3.53 16.62
C ASP A 237 -13.13 -2.54 15.46
N GLU A 238 -12.36 -2.71 14.39
CA GLU A 238 -12.34 -1.85 13.21
C GLU A 238 -13.48 -2.19 12.24
N ALA A 239 -14.38 -1.23 12.01
CA ALA A 239 -15.58 -1.45 11.19
C ALA A 239 -15.26 -1.78 9.73
N ASP A 240 -14.30 -1.05 9.14
CA ASP A 240 -13.90 -1.20 7.75
C ASP A 240 -13.26 -2.59 7.50
N ALA A 241 -12.45 -3.08 8.45
CA ALA A 241 -11.86 -4.40 8.40
C ALA A 241 -12.93 -5.51 8.48
N ARG A 242 -13.91 -5.38 9.39
CA ARG A 242 -15.04 -6.33 9.48
C ARG A 242 -15.83 -6.40 8.18
N GLU A 243 -16.14 -5.26 7.57
CA GLU A 243 -16.94 -5.21 6.33
C GLU A 243 -16.18 -5.83 5.15
N PHE A 244 -14.89 -5.49 5.00
CA PHE A 244 -14.04 -6.06 3.97
C PHE A 244 -13.91 -7.59 4.10
N ILE A 245 -13.59 -8.09 5.30
CA ILE A 245 -13.40 -9.53 5.53
C ILE A 245 -14.73 -10.28 5.35
N SER A 246 -15.84 -9.70 5.79
CA SER A 246 -17.17 -10.28 5.58
C SER A 246 -17.48 -10.42 4.09
N ALA A 247 -17.28 -9.36 3.30
CA ALA A 247 -17.55 -9.38 1.87
C ALA A 247 -16.70 -10.43 1.13
N VAL A 248 -15.42 -10.57 1.50
CA VAL A 248 -14.51 -11.58 0.94
C VAL A 248 -15.00 -12.99 1.24
N LEU A 249 -15.39 -13.29 2.49
CA LEU A 249 -15.80 -14.64 2.85
C LEU A 249 -17.21 -14.99 2.35
N GLU A 250 -18.13 -14.03 2.35
CA GLU A 250 -19.49 -14.20 1.83
C GLU A 250 -19.52 -14.40 0.31
N SER A 251 -18.65 -13.71 -0.44
CA SER A 251 -18.50 -13.93 -1.90
C SER A 251 -18.05 -15.35 -2.25
N HIS A 252 -17.55 -16.11 -1.26
CA HIS A 252 -17.15 -17.52 -1.38
C HIS A 252 -18.14 -18.48 -0.70
N GLY A 253 -19.37 -18.02 -0.42
CA GLY A 253 -20.49 -18.84 0.04
C GLY A 253 -20.59 -19.05 1.56
N MET A 254 -19.66 -18.51 2.33
CA MET A 254 -19.64 -18.65 3.79
C MET A 254 -20.68 -17.72 4.44
N ARG A 255 -21.23 -18.13 5.58
CA ARG A 255 -22.06 -17.28 6.43
C ARG A 255 -21.18 -16.64 7.49
N VAL A 256 -21.02 -15.33 7.40
CA VAL A 256 -20.16 -14.59 8.30
C VAL A 256 -21.00 -13.89 9.36
N THR A 257 -20.60 -13.99 10.62
CA THR A 257 -21.12 -13.16 11.70
C THR A 257 -19.98 -12.30 12.21
N THR A 258 -20.15 -10.99 12.26
CA THR A 258 -19.12 -10.06 12.70
C THR A 258 -19.52 -9.40 14.01
N VAL A 259 -18.57 -9.26 14.93
CA VAL A 259 -18.75 -8.60 16.23
C VAL A 259 -17.58 -7.68 16.51
N ALA A 260 -17.85 -6.58 17.22
CA ALA A 260 -16.85 -5.54 17.48
C ALA A 260 -16.03 -5.76 18.76
N THR A 261 -16.45 -6.67 19.65
CA THR A 261 -15.84 -6.85 20.97
C THR A 261 -15.77 -8.31 21.39
N ALA A 262 -14.78 -8.62 22.25
CA ALA A 262 -14.61 -9.94 22.85
C ALA A 262 -15.84 -10.40 23.66
N ALA A 263 -16.52 -9.48 24.35
CA ALA A 263 -17.74 -9.79 25.11
C ALA A 263 -18.89 -10.22 24.17
N ALA A 264 -19.10 -9.50 23.07
CA ALA A 264 -20.10 -9.87 22.07
C ALA A 264 -19.78 -11.21 21.40
N ALA A 265 -18.49 -11.53 21.19
CA ALA A 265 -18.08 -12.83 20.69
C ALA A 265 -18.48 -13.97 21.63
N LEU A 266 -18.30 -13.81 22.94
CA LEU A 266 -18.69 -14.83 23.94
C LEU A 266 -20.22 -15.02 23.99
N GLU A 267 -21.00 -13.94 23.93
CA GLU A 267 -22.47 -14.02 23.86
C GLU A 267 -22.94 -14.78 22.61
N VAL A 268 -22.30 -14.52 21.47
CA VAL A 268 -22.59 -15.21 20.21
C VAL A 268 -22.25 -16.70 20.30
N LEU A 269 -21.12 -17.05 20.92
CA LEU A 269 -20.70 -18.43 21.16
C LEU A 269 -21.63 -19.19 22.12
N GLU A 270 -22.42 -18.52 22.94
CA GLU A 270 -23.47 -19.16 23.73
C GLU A 270 -24.73 -19.49 22.92
N GLN A 271 -24.99 -18.74 21.84
CA GLN A 271 -26.20 -18.86 21.02
C GLN A 271 -26.03 -19.82 19.84
N PHE A 272 -24.87 -19.80 19.19
CA PHE A 272 -24.55 -20.74 18.11
C PHE A 272 -23.06 -21.07 18.07
N ARG A 273 -22.74 -22.21 17.44
CA ARG A 273 -21.36 -22.66 17.25
C ARG A 273 -20.86 -22.25 15.86
N PRO A 274 -19.90 -21.33 15.73
CA PRO A 274 -19.20 -21.13 14.48
C PRO A 274 -18.29 -22.33 14.18
N ASP A 275 -18.09 -22.61 12.90
CA ASP A 275 -17.15 -23.59 12.39
C ASP A 275 -15.71 -23.08 12.48
N VAL A 276 -15.50 -21.76 12.36
CA VAL A 276 -14.19 -21.10 12.48
C VAL A 276 -14.34 -19.74 13.18
N LEU A 277 -13.44 -19.45 14.12
CA LEU A 277 -13.29 -18.14 14.75
C LEU A 277 -12.08 -17.41 14.16
N VAL A 278 -12.26 -16.16 13.77
CA VAL A 278 -11.17 -15.26 13.36
C VAL A 278 -11.23 -14.02 14.26
N SER A 279 -10.16 -13.73 15.01
CA SER A 279 -10.13 -12.61 15.95
C SER A 279 -8.90 -11.74 15.73
N ASP A 280 -9.06 -10.42 15.76
CA ASP A 280 -7.93 -9.51 15.93
C ASP A 280 -7.30 -9.71 17.32
N ILE A 281 -5.97 -9.56 17.38
CA ILE A 281 -5.20 -9.62 18.61
C ILE A 281 -5.30 -8.31 19.39
N ARG A 282 -5.32 -7.15 18.71
CA ARG A 282 -5.36 -5.84 19.37
C ARG A 282 -6.75 -5.21 19.30
N MET A 283 -7.60 -5.61 20.23
CA MET A 283 -8.82 -4.86 20.53
C MET A 283 -8.59 -3.94 21.74
N PRO A 284 -9.19 -2.72 21.76
CA PRO A 284 -8.93 -1.68 22.76
C PRO A 284 -9.37 -2.03 24.18
N ASP A 285 -10.42 -2.86 24.35
CA ASP A 285 -10.98 -3.18 25.67
C ASP A 285 -10.42 -4.51 26.22
N GLU A 286 -10.56 -5.58 25.45
CA GLU A 286 -10.09 -6.92 25.81
C GLU A 286 -9.35 -7.55 24.64
N ASN A 287 -8.06 -7.79 24.83
CA ASN A 287 -7.13 -8.27 23.81
C ASN A 287 -7.58 -9.66 23.29
N GLY A 288 -7.35 -9.97 22.01
CA GLY A 288 -7.70 -11.26 21.40
C GLY A 288 -7.06 -12.47 22.10
N TYR A 289 -5.94 -12.28 22.80
CA TYR A 289 -5.32 -13.30 23.66
C TYR A 289 -6.17 -13.68 24.89
N SER A 290 -6.88 -12.72 25.47
CA SER A 290 -7.77 -12.97 26.61
C SER A 290 -9.04 -13.68 26.15
N LEU A 291 -9.57 -13.28 24.98
CA LEU A 291 -10.72 -13.91 24.34
C LEU A 291 -10.46 -15.41 24.08
N ILE A 292 -9.36 -15.76 23.42
CA ILE A 292 -9.10 -17.18 23.09
C ILE A 292 -8.92 -18.04 24.33
N ARG A 293 -8.32 -17.51 25.42
CA ARG A 293 -8.19 -18.26 26.69
C ARG A 293 -9.54 -18.58 27.30
N LYS A 294 -10.45 -17.60 27.37
CA LYS A 294 -11.83 -17.80 27.84
C LYS A 294 -12.58 -18.80 26.97
N ILE A 295 -12.37 -18.76 25.65
CA ILE A 295 -12.97 -19.73 24.72
C ILE A 295 -12.42 -21.14 25.00
N ARG A 296 -11.11 -21.32 25.20
CA ARG A 296 -10.54 -22.63 25.55
C ARG A 296 -11.02 -23.16 26.91
N GLU A 297 -11.28 -22.29 27.89
CA GLU A 297 -11.90 -22.65 29.16
C GLU A 297 -13.36 -23.11 28.98
N LEU A 298 -14.16 -22.38 28.20
CA LEU A 298 -15.53 -22.76 27.81
C LEU A 298 -15.57 -24.05 27.00
N GLU A 299 -14.56 -24.28 26.17
CA GLU A 299 -14.38 -25.52 25.42
C GLU A 299 -14.12 -26.72 26.33
N ALA A 300 -13.26 -26.54 27.34
CA ALA A 300 -12.96 -27.56 28.34
C ALA A 300 -14.20 -27.90 29.20
N GLU A 301 -15.07 -26.92 29.48
CA GLU A 301 -16.32 -27.14 30.23
C GLU A 301 -17.42 -27.83 29.39
N LYS A 302 -17.55 -27.47 28.11
CA LYS A 302 -18.65 -27.96 27.24
C LYS A 302 -18.25 -29.13 26.33
N GLY A 303 -16.98 -29.51 26.27
CA GLY A 303 -16.49 -30.71 25.56
C GLY A 303 -16.48 -30.59 24.03
N TRP A 304 -16.28 -29.38 23.53
CA TRP A 304 -16.29 -29.01 22.11
C TRP A 304 -15.04 -28.16 21.79
N HIS A 305 -14.64 -28.07 20.52
CA HIS A 305 -13.44 -27.35 20.11
C HIS A 305 -13.71 -26.57 18.82
N ILE A 306 -13.40 -25.28 18.81
CA ILE A 306 -13.60 -24.37 17.68
C ILE A 306 -12.23 -23.96 17.15
N PRO A 307 -11.93 -24.27 15.89
CA PRO A 307 -10.73 -23.80 15.22
C PRO A 307 -10.65 -22.27 15.26
N ALA A 308 -9.54 -21.72 15.77
CA ALA A 308 -9.38 -20.29 15.96
C ALA A 308 -8.13 -19.73 15.27
N ALA A 309 -8.31 -18.62 14.55
CA ALA A 309 -7.26 -17.85 13.91
C ALA A 309 -7.13 -16.44 14.48
N ALA A 310 -5.88 -15.99 14.59
CA ALA A 310 -5.56 -14.63 14.99
C ALA A 310 -5.27 -13.74 13.77
N LEU A 311 -5.83 -12.54 13.71
CA LEU A 311 -5.44 -11.47 12.78
C LEU A 311 -4.44 -10.54 13.46
N THR A 312 -3.31 -10.24 12.82
CA THR A 312 -2.22 -9.44 13.42
C THR A 312 -1.73 -8.35 12.48
N ALA A 313 -1.36 -7.18 13.00
CA ALA A 313 -0.77 -6.09 12.21
C ALA A 313 0.78 -6.06 12.25
N TYR A 314 1.43 -7.05 12.89
CA TYR A 314 2.89 -7.13 13.05
C TYR A 314 3.45 -8.53 12.77
N LEU A 315 4.72 -8.58 12.35
CA LEU A 315 5.48 -9.78 11.93
C LEU A 315 5.97 -10.65 13.11
N ALA A 316 6.31 -11.92 12.78
CA ALA A 316 7.06 -12.97 13.48
C ALA A 316 6.97 -13.12 15.02
N GLU A 317 7.22 -12.08 15.83
CA GLU A 317 7.25 -12.14 17.30
C GLU A 317 5.85 -12.38 17.92
N ASP A 318 4.79 -12.02 17.20
CA ASP A 318 3.39 -12.24 17.64
C ASP A 318 2.88 -13.65 17.32
N ARG A 319 3.56 -14.42 16.46
CA ARG A 319 3.18 -15.80 16.10
C ARG A 319 3.30 -16.75 17.28
N GLU A 320 4.42 -16.72 18.00
CA GLU A 320 4.65 -17.59 19.16
C GLU A 320 3.68 -17.27 20.31
N LYS A 321 3.33 -15.99 20.47
CA LYS A 321 2.36 -15.52 21.46
C LYS A 321 0.93 -15.93 21.10
N ALA A 322 0.55 -15.89 19.82
CA ALA A 322 -0.75 -16.37 19.34
C ALA A 322 -0.94 -17.87 19.55
N ILE A 323 0.06 -18.67 19.17
CA ILE A 323 0.01 -20.13 19.33
C ILE A 323 -0.02 -20.51 20.82
N SER A 324 0.82 -19.88 21.65
CA SER A 324 0.83 -20.14 23.09
C SER A 324 -0.41 -19.67 23.84
N ALA A 325 -1.15 -18.69 23.31
CA ALA A 325 -2.42 -18.25 23.88
C ALA A 325 -3.59 -19.19 23.58
N GLY A 326 -3.48 -20.03 22.53
CA GLY A 326 -4.49 -21.02 22.16
C GLY A 326 -5.05 -20.87 20.75
N PHE A 327 -4.53 -19.97 19.93
CA PHE A 327 -4.85 -19.91 18.49
C PHE A 327 -4.13 -21.02 17.73
N GLU A 328 -4.81 -21.60 16.74
CA GLU A 328 -4.24 -22.67 15.89
C GLU A 328 -3.57 -22.11 14.64
N SER A 329 -3.97 -20.90 14.22
CA SER A 329 -3.37 -20.18 13.10
C SER A 329 -3.29 -18.69 13.37
N HIS A 330 -2.45 -18.01 12.60
CA HIS A 330 -2.36 -16.55 12.60
C HIS A 330 -2.23 -16.08 11.15
N LEU A 331 -2.75 -14.90 10.87
CA LEU A 331 -2.72 -14.27 9.57
C LEU A 331 -2.49 -12.76 9.74
N HIS A 332 -1.71 -12.17 8.85
CA HIS A 332 -1.51 -10.72 8.87
C HIS A 332 -2.80 -10.01 8.43
N LYS A 333 -3.15 -8.86 9.01
CA LYS A 333 -4.32 -8.04 8.61
C LYS A 333 -4.24 -7.58 7.16
N LEU A 334 -3.02 -7.38 6.64
CA LEU A 334 -2.75 -7.08 5.21
C LEU A 334 -2.51 -8.33 4.33
N ALA A 335 -2.80 -9.54 4.84
CA ALA A 335 -2.66 -10.74 4.04
C ALA A 335 -3.63 -10.73 2.85
N GLN A 336 -3.25 -11.43 1.79
CA GLN A 336 -4.11 -11.50 0.61
C GLN A 336 -5.42 -12.22 0.95
N PRO A 337 -6.56 -11.82 0.36
CA PRO A 337 -7.86 -12.46 0.58
C PRO A 337 -7.83 -13.99 0.40
N LYS A 338 -6.99 -14.48 -0.51
CA LYS A 338 -6.78 -15.92 -0.76
C LYS A 338 -6.18 -16.66 0.44
N GLU A 339 -5.23 -16.04 1.15
CA GLU A 339 -4.58 -16.64 2.32
C GLU A 339 -5.56 -16.78 3.49
N LEU A 340 -6.48 -15.83 3.63
CA LEU A 340 -7.57 -15.88 4.61
C LEU A 340 -8.53 -17.03 4.31
N ILE A 341 -8.92 -17.22 3.05
CA ILE A 341 -9.80 -18.31 2.63
C ILE A 341 -9.11 -19.67 2.84
N GLU A 342 -7.84 -19.80 2.44
CA GLU A 342 -7.06 -21.02 2.64
C GLU A 342 -6.88 -21.36 4.13
N MET A 343 -6.70 -20.35 4.97
CA MET A 343 -6.61 -20.51 6.42
C MET A 343 -7.95 -20.97 7.03
N VAL A 344 -9.06 -20.35 6.64
CA VAL A 344 -10.41 -20.75 7.09
C VAL A 344 -10.75 -22.16 6.61
N ALA A 345 -10.44 -22.51 5.35
CA ALA A 345 -10.67 -23.84 4.80
C ALA A 345 -9.86 -24.93 5.54
N ARG A 346 -8.61 -24.62 5.89
CA ARG A 346 -7.73 -25.51 6.66
C ARG A 346 -8.24 -25.74 8.07
N LEU A 347 -8.65 -24.67 8.75
CA LEU A 347 -9.20 -24.74 10.10
C LEU A 347 -10.54 -25.48 10.14
N ALA A 348 -11.38 -25.30 9.11
CA ALA A 348 -12.63 -26.05 8.95
C ALA A 348 -12.45 -27.54 8.59
N GLY A 349 -11.20 -28.01 8.41
CA GLY A 349 -10.91 -29.39 8.05
C GLY A 349 -11.41 -29.80 6.66
N ARG A 350 -11.56 -28.84 5.73
CA ARG A 350 -12.02 -29.07 4.35
C ARG A 350 -10.90 -29.08 3.31
N VAL A 351 -9.64 -29.24 3.75
CA VAL A 351 -8.44 -29.32 2.89
C VAL A 351 -8.03 -30.77 2.70
#